data_AF-A0A939HWT2-F1
#
_entry.id   AF-A0A939HWT2-F1
#
_cell.length_a   1.000
_cell.length_b   1.000
_cell.length_c   1.000
_cell.angle_alpha   90.00
_cell.angle_beta   90.00
_cell.angle_gamma   90.00
#
_symmetry.space_group_name_H-M   'P 1'
#
loop_
_entity.id
_entity.type
_entity.pdbx_description
1 polymer ?
#
loop_
_entity_poly.entity_id
_entity_poly.type
_entity_poly.pdbx_seq_one_letter_code
_entity_poly.pdbx_strand_id
1 'polypeptide(L)'
;MQEYYQRLSASEKQVLIWLGSKDVAVDISRKPRNLPLSQPELWKAVQSLKRRCLVEKVTESEASRFILQPVIKEFAKNLSQQVSG
;
A
#
# COMPACT_ATOMS: atom_id res chain seq x y z
N MET A 1 -11.61 -6.45 9.34
CA MET A 1 -10.78 -5.47 8.59
C MET A 1 -10.15 -4.43 9.50
N GLN A 2 -10.94 -3.72 10.32
CA GLN A 2 -10.42 -2.70 11.25
C GLN A 2 -9.36 -3.23 12.25
N GLU A 3 -9.56 -4.42 12.83
CA GLU A 3 -8.57 -5.03 13.74
C GLU A 3 -7.25 -5.39 13.03
N TYR A 4 -7.32 -5.92 11.81
CA TYR A 4 -6.13 -6.20 11.00
C TYR A 4 -5.36 -4.93 10.68
N TYR A 5 -6.07 -3.83 10.42
CA TYR A 5 -5.47 -2.52 10.22
C TYR A 5 -4.75 -2.03 11.48
N GLN A 6 -5.32 -2.20 12.68
CA GLN A 6 -4.68 -1.77 13.92
C GLN A 6 -3.33 -2.45 14.14
N ARG A 7 -3.18 -3.70 13.72
CA ARG A 7 -1.94 -4.49 13.80
C ARG A 7 -0.88 -4.09 12.76
N LEU A 8 -1.23 -3.27 11.77
CA LEU A 8 -0.26 -2.75 10.82
C LEU A 8 0.64 -1.70 11.51
N SER A 9 1.93 -1.76 11.23
CA SER A 9 2.90 -0.73 11.56
C SER A 9 2.58 0.59 10.86
N ALA A 10 3.14 1.71 11.34
CA ALA A 10 2.95 3.02 10.73
C ALA A 10 3.31 3.03 9.24
N SER A 11 4.43 2.43 8.85
CA SER A 11 4.88 2.34 7.45
C SER A 11 3.92 1.53 6.59
N GLU A 12 3.37 0.43 7.12
CA GLU A 12 2.36 -0.38 6.40
C GLU A 12 1.05 0.38 6.21
N LYS A 13 0.58 1.11 7.23
CA LYS A 13 -0.61 1.96 7.12
C LYS A 13 -0.43 3.04 6.07
N GLN A 14 0.72 3.71 6.05
CA GLN A 14 1.04 4.73 5.05
C GLN A 14 1.09 4.16 3.63
N VAL A 15 1.75 3.01 3.44
CA VAL A 15 1.79 2.34 2.13
C VAL A 15 0.41 1.87 1.68
N LEU A 16 -0.41 1.36 2.61
CA LEU A 16 -1.79 0.93 2.32
C LEU A 16 -2.63 2.11 1.82
N ILE A 17 -2.62 3.24 2.54
CA ILE A 17 -3.35 4.45 2.15
C ILE A 17 -2.83 4.97 0.80
N TRP A 18 -1.51 5.01 0.64
CA TRP A 18 -0.89 5.46 -0.60
C TRP A 18 -1.28 4.59 -1.80
N LEU A 19 -1.20 3.26 -1.69
CA LEU A 19 -1.65 2.35 -2.75
C LEU A 19 -3.17 2.45 -2.99
N GLY A 20 -3.96 2.70 -1.95
CA GLY A 20 -5.41 2.90 -2.04
C GLY A 20 -5.81 4.11 -2.89
N SER A 21 -4.95 5.14 -2.92
CA SER A 21 -5.12 6.32 -3.77
C SER A 21 -4.79 6.10 -5.26
N LYS A 22 -4.33 4.90 -5.64
CA LYS A 22 -3.87 4.60 -7.01
C LYS A 22 -4.91 3.78 -7.77
N ASP A 23 -5.17 4.19 -9.00
CA ASP A 23 -6.08 3.47 -9.91
C ASP A 23 -5.40 2.39 -10.73
N VAL A 24 -4.08 2.41 -10.79
CA VAL A 24 -3.25 1.47 -11.54
C VAL A 24 -2.16 0.88 -10.67
N ALA A 25 -1.62 -0.27 -11.09
CA ALA A 25 -0.49 -0.89 -10.42
C ALA A 25 0.74 0.02 -10.49
N VAL A 26 1.40 0.22 -9.35
CA VAL A 26 2.53 1.16 -9.23
C VAL A 26 3.85 0.45 -9.15
N ASP A 27 4.85 1.03 -9.81
CA ASP A 27 6.25 0.65 -9.61
C ASP A 27 6.78 1.26 -8.31
N ILE A 28 7.37 0.43 -7.45
CA ILE A 28 7.97 0.83 -6.18
C ILE A 28 9.50 0.90 -6.23
N SER A 29 10.10 0.63 -7.40
CA SER A 29 11.55 0.75 -7.64
C SER A 29 12.07 2.16 -7.33
N ARG A 30 11.20 3.16 -7.50
CA ARG A 30 11.44 4.56 -7.16
C ARG A 30 10.50 5.00 -6.05
N LYS A 31 11.08 5.62 -5.02
CA LYS A 31 10.30 6.19 -3.92
C LYS A 31 9.36 7.30 -4.43
N PRO A 32 8.05 7.22 -4.14
CA PRO A 32 7.11 8.30 -4.42
C PRO A 32 7.38 9.52 -3.52
N ARG A 33 7.34 10.73 -4.10
CA ARG A 33 7.64 11.99 -3.39
C ARG A 33 6.71 12.28 -2.20
N ASN A 34 5.47 11.81 -2.27
CA ASN A 34 4.43 12.06 -1.28
C ASN A 34 4.40 11.02 -0.14
N LEU A 35 5.41 10.15 -0.02
CA LEU A 35 5.48 9.15 1.02
C LEU A 35 6.67 9.45 1.96
N PRO A 36 6.44 9.70 3.25
CA PRO A 36 7.50 10.02 4.21
C PRO A 36 8.24 8.76 4.71
N LEU A 37 8.56 7.82 3.81
CA LEU A 37 9.28 6.57 4.12
C LEU A 37 10.57 6.49 3.33
N SER A 38 11.66 5.99 3.90
CA SER A 38 12.85 5.64 3.12
C SER A 38 12.55 4.53 2.11
N GLN A 39 13.40 4.36 1.08
CA GLN A 39 13.23 3.30 0.10
C GLN A 39 13.20 1.90 0.76
N PRO A 40 14.10 1.54 1.70
CA PRO A 40 14.03 0.25 2.40
C PRO A 40 12.73 0.06 3.21
N GLU A 41 12.22 1.11 3.85
CA GLU A 41 10.96 1.04 4.59
C GLU A 41 9.77 0.78 3.68
N LEU A 42 9.73 1.42 2.51
CA LEU A 42 8.72 1.17 1.48
C LEU A 42 8.76 -0.31 1.05
N TRP A 43 9.93 -0.85 0.71
CA TRP A 43 10.07 -2.26 0.31
C TRP A 43 9.61 -3.20 1.42
N LYS A 44 10.04 -2.97 2.66
CA LYS A 44 9.67 -3.80 3.81
C LYS A 44 8.16 -3.78 4.06
N ALA A 45 7.54 -2.60 3.97
CA ALA A 45 6.10 -2.45 4.13
C ALA A 45 5.32 -3.16 3.00
N VAL A 46 5.69 -2.98 1.73
CA VAL A 46 5.03 -3.67 0.61
C VAL A 46 5.17 -5.18 0.72
N GLN A 47 6.37 -5.69 1.04
CA GLN A 47 6.58 -7.13 1.23
C GLN A 47 5.73 -7.70 2.36
N SER A 48 5.61 -6.98 3.48
CA SER A 48 4.79 -7.39 4.60
C SER A 48 3.30 -7.41 4.24
N LEU A 49 2.81 -6.37 3.55
CA LEU A 49 1.43 -6.31 3.06
C LEU A 49 1.13 -7.42 2.03
N LYS A 50 2.09 -7.74 1.17
CA LYS A 50 2.00 -8.87 0.22
C LYS A 50 1.90 -10.21 0.96
N ARG A 51 2.72 -10.45 2.00
CA ARG A 51 2.64 -11.68 2.82
C ARG A 51 1.28 -11.85 3.53
N ARG A 52 0.57 -10.75 3.76
CA ARG A 52 -0.77 -10.71 4.34
C ARG A 52 -1.89 -10.74 3.29
N CYS A 53 -1.56 -10.94 2.01
CA CYS A 53 -2.50 -10.95 0.89
C CYS A 53 -3.28 -9.63 0.73
N LEU A 54 -2.72 -8.49 1.14
CA LEU A 54 -3.35 -7.17 1.01
C LEU A 54 -2.96 -6.45 -0.29
N VAL A 55 -1.81 -6.81 -0.84
CA VAL A 55 -1.21 -6.23 -2.06
C VAL A 55 -0.92 -7.36 -3.03
N GLU A 56 -1.28 -7.15 -4.29
CA GLU A 56 -0.95 -8.03 -5.40
C GLU A 56 0.23 -7.47 -6.18
N LYS A 57 1.08 -8.38 -6.65
CA LYS A 57 2.14 -8.06 -7.60
C LYS A 57 1.62 -8.36 -9.01
N VAL A 58 1.49 -7.32 -9.82
CA VAL A 58 1.16 -7.44 -11.25
C VAL A 58 2.48 -7.51 -12.00
N THR A 59 2.77 -8.67 -12.60
CA THR A 59 3.98 -8.89 -13.39
C THR A 59 3.67 -8.59 -14.85
N GLU A 60 3.56 -7.31 -15.17
CA GLU A 60 3.49 -6.82 -16.54
C GLU A 60 4.87 -6.25 -16.89
N SER A 61 5.72 -7.08 -17.51
CA SER A 61 7.09 -6.74 -17.95
C SER A 61 8.10 -6.47 -16.81
N GLU A 62 9.33 -6.09 -17.16
CA GLU A 62 10.55 -6.13 -16.32
C GLU A 62 10.49 -5.37 -14.98
N ALA A 63 9.43 -4.61 -14.70
CA ALA A 63 9.20 -3.92 -13.44
C ALA A 63 8.13 -4.62 -12.59
N SER A 64 8.44 -4.88 -11.31
CA SER A 64 7.45 -5.40 -10.35
C SER A 64 6.47 -4.28 -9.98
N ARG A 65 5.25 -4.32 -10.51
CA ARG A 65 4.19 -3.38 -10.14
C ARG A 65 3.29 -3.96 -9.06
N PHE A 66 2.73 -3.09 -8.22
CA PHE A 66 1.93 -3.48 -7.07
C PHE A 66 0.60 -2.73 -7.02
N ILE A 67 -0.47 -3.43 -6.70
CA ILE A 67 -1.81 -2.85 -6.56
C ILE A 67 -2.52 -3.47 -5.34
N LEU A 68 -3.46 -2.76 -4.72
CA LEU A 68 -4.33 -3.35 -3.73
C LEU A 68 -5.42 -4.19 -4.40
N GLN A 69 -5.84 -5.25 -3.71
CA GLN A 69 -7.08 -5.93 -4.06
C GLN A 69 -8.27 -4.94 -3.98
N PRO A 70 -9.29 -5.07 -4.85
CA PRO A 70 -10.42 -4.14 -4.89
C PRO A 70 -11.07 -3.88 -3.53
N VAL A 71 -11.31 -4.94 -2.75
CA VAL A 71 -11.89 -4.83 -1.39
C VAL A 71 -10.97 -4.09 -0.42
N ILE A 72 -9.66 -4.30 -0.52
CA ILE A 72 -8.67 -3.62 0.33
C ILE A 72 -8.50 -2.15 -0.09
N LYS A 73 -8.62 -1.86 -1.39
CA LYS A 73 -8.57 -0.50 -1.94
C LYS A 73 -9.72 0.34 -1.39
N GLU A 74 -10.95 -0.17 -1.42
CA GLU A 74 -12.11 0.54 -0.87
C GLU A 74 -11.97 0.76 0.65
N PHE A 75 -11.44 -0.22 1.37
CA PHE A 75 -11.12 -0.05 2.79
C PHE A 75 -10.08 1.05 3.03
N ALA A 76 -9.00 1.08 2.25
CA ALA A 76 -7.95 2.11 2.36
C ALA A 76 -8.47 3.52 2.05
N LYS A 77 -9.37 3.66 1.07
CA LYS A 77 -10.05 4.93 0.76
C LYS A 77 -10.88 5.43 1.94
N ASN A 78 -11.70 4.57 2.53
CA ASN A 78 -12.54 4.94 3.68
C ASN A 78 -11.69 5.38 4.88
N LEU A 79 -10.54 4.74 5.11
CA LEU A 79 -9.60 5.16 6.15
C LEU A 79 -9.01 6.55 5.90
N SER A 80 -8.66 6.88 4.66
CA SER A 80 -8.12 8.20 4.32
C SER A 80 -9.12 9.33 4.56
N GLN A 81 -10.41 9.04 4.39
CA GLN A 81 -11.50 9.99 4.62
C GLN A 81 -11.77 10.22 6.12
N GLN A 82 -11.55 9.21 6.96
CA GLN A 82 -11.72 9.33 8.42
C GLN A 82 -10.59 10.07 9.13
N VAL A 83 -9.40 10.14 8.53
CA VAL A 83 -8.23 10.85 9.11
C VAL A 83 -8.22 12.35 8.73
N SER A 84 -9.08 12.76 7.79
CA SER A 84 -9.19 14.14 7.31
C SER A 84 -10.38 14.91 7.93
N GLY A 85 -11.05 14.33 8.94
CA GLY A 85 -12.21 14.90 9.63
C GLY A 85 -11.94 15.15 11.11
#